data_AF-A0A1M6C5H4-F1
#
_entry.id   AF-A0A1M6C5H4-F1
#
_cell.length_a   1.000
_cell.length_b   1.000
_cell.length_c   1.000
_cell.angle_alpha   90.00
_cell.angle_beta   90.00
_cell.angle_gamma   90.00
#
_symmetry.space_group_name_H-M   'P 1'
#
loop_
_entity.id
_entity.type
_entity.pdbx_description
1 polymer ?
#
loop_
_entity_poly.entity_id
_entity_poly.type
_entity_poly.pdbx_seq_one_letter_code
_entity_poly.pdbx_strand_id
1 'polypeptide(L)'
;MQKFIPFKKERDLGDILTVTFNFVRDNYKVLFKALVKYAGPAFLLQLFALGYYTYVSGGLGSDIFTQLSSSNNFGFSFVLSMLFMFIASILYQAFMYGTIQHSIKSYIKNNGIINIDEVGQGMSEDWLSFLGLGFAISFMIFVGAIFCFFPAIYLAVPLSLVYSIKTFDRLSFSETISHSFKLVKDNWWVTFLTLVVMTIVVYIINMVFQIPTIIYTLVKTLSSVSEGSLTDPSFTFDWVYLSLNILGNAISNIVYSILAVTVCFIYFNLNEKQNHTGAYEAIDNLGKDH
;
A
#
# COMPACT_ATOMS: atom_id res chain seq x y z
N MET A 1 -13.57 25.45 -10.27
CA MET A 1 -12.71 24.85 -11.31
C MET A 1 -11.57 24.15 -10.59
N GLN A 2 -11.37 22.85 -10.79
CA GLN A 2 -10.25 22.13 -10.17
C GLN A 2 -8.95 22.66 -10.76
N LYS A 3 -7.99 23.02 -9.92
CA LYS A 3 -6.67 23.50 -10.37
C LYS A 3 -5.85 22.28 -10.78
N PHE A 4 -5.38 22.25 -12.04
CA PHE A 4 -4.52 21.17 -12.52
C PHE A 4 -3.24 21.09 -11.67
N ILE A 5 -2.87 19.87 -11.26
CA ILE A 5 -1.67 19.60 -10.46
C ILE A 5 -0.58 19.06 -11.40
N PRO A 6 0.49 19.83 -11.67
CA PRO A 6 1.53 19.40 -12.60
C PRO A 6 2.43 18.33 -11.96
N PHE A 7 2.45 17.10 -12.48
CA PHE A 7 3.28 16.04 -11.88
C PHE A 7 4.78 16.25 -12.11
N LYS A 8 5.18 16.65 -13.33
CA LYS A 8 6.58 16.93 -13.72
C LYS A 8 7.08 18.27 -13.17
N LYS A 9 7.37 18.31 -11.88
CA LYS A 9 7.92 19.49 -11.20
C LYS A 9 8.77 19.05 -10.02
N GLU A 10 9.96 19.64 -9.91
CA GLU A 10 10.82 19.49 -8.74
C GLU A 10 10.16 20.09 -7.48
N ARG A 11 10.23 19.34 -6.39
CA ARG A 11 9.56 19.62 -5.12
C ARG A 11 10.42 19.24 -3.93
N ASP A 12 10.29 20.04 -2.89
CA ASP A 12 10.78 19.71 -1.56
C ASP A 12 9.86 18.71 -0.86
N LEU A 13 10.34 18.16 0.26
CA LEU A 13 9.62 17.18 1.08
C LEU A 13 8.21 17.67 1.46
N GLY A 14 8.11 18.87 2.03
CA GLY A 14 6.83 19.46 2.46
C GLY A 14 5.86 19.71 1.31
N ASP A 15 6.38 20.00 0.12
CA ASP A 15 5.57 20.18 -1.08
C ASP A 15 4.99 18.85 -1.57
N ILE A 16 5.77 17.76 -1.50
CA ILE A 16 5.30 16.40 -1.85
C ILE A 16 4.15 15.99 -0.92
N LEU A 17 4.27 16.25 0.38
CA LEU A 17 3.19 16.02 1.35
C LEU A 17 1.93 16.79 0.94
N THR A 18 2.06 18.10 0.80
CA THR A 18 0.95 19.01 0.53
C THR A 18 0.24 18.67 -0.79
N VAL A 19 1.01 18.43 -1.85
CA VAL A 19 0.45 18.10 -3.16
C VAL A 19 -0.22 16.74 -3.18
N THR A 20 0.31 15.77 -2.42
CA THR A 20 -0.31 14.44 -2.30
C THR A 20 -1.70 14.54 -1.68
N PHE A 21 -1.82 15.23 -0.54
CA PHE A 21 -3.13 15.40 0.11
C PHE A 21 -4.09 16.23 -0.74
N ASN A 22 -3.62 17.27 -1.41
CA ASN A 22 -4.44 18.04 -2.35
C ASN A 22 -4.94 17.17 -3.50
N PHE A 23 -4.08 16.36 -4.11
CA PHE A 23 -4.47 15.48 -5.22
C PHE A 23 -5.51 14.44 -4.77
N VAL A 24 -5.27 13.78 -3.63
CA VAL A 24 -6.21 12.81 -3.06
C VAL A 24 -7.54 13.46 -2.75
N ARG A 25 -7.53 14.63 -2.08
CA ARG A 25 -8.75 15.39 -1.74
C ARG A 25 -9.52 15.83 -2.99
N ASP A 26 -8.83 16.31 -4.01
CA ASP A 26 -9.50 16.87 -5.18
C ASP A 26 -10.08 15.76 -6.08
N ASN A 27 -9.51 14.54 -6.03
CA ASN A 27 -9.90 13.40 -6.88
C ASN A 27 -10.50 12.21 -6.12
N TYR A 28 -10.80 12.34 -4.82
CA TYR A 28 -11.15 11.22 -3.94
C TYR A 28 -12.31 10.36 -4.47
N LYS A 29 -13.35 10.97 -5.06
CA LYS A 29 -14.51 10.24 -5.60
C LYS A 29 -14.12 9.32 -6.75
N VAL A 30 -13.31 9.84 -7.68
CA VAL A 30 -12.92 9.09 -8.89
C VAL A 30 -11.88 8.03 -8.52
N LEU A 31 -10.91 8.36 -7.67
CA LEU A 31 -9.93 7.40 -7.14
C LEU A 31 -10.62 6.27 -6.36
N PHE A 32 -11.56 6.58 -5.48
CA PHE A 32 -12.34 5.58 -4.75
C PHE A 32 -13.14 4.69 -5.70
N LYS A 33 -13.82 5.26 -6.69
CA LYS A 33 -14.55 4.48 -7.71
C LYS A 33 -13.64 3.56 -8.51
N ALA A 34 -12.45 4.03 -8.89
CA ALA A 34 -11.46 3.22 -9.60
C ALA A 34 -10.94 2.08 -8.70
N LEU A 35 -10.60 2.37 -7.44
CA LEU A 35 -10.16 1.37 -6.47
C LEU A 35 -11.23 0.29 -6.24
N VAL A 36 -12.49 0.68 -6.01
CA VAL A 36 -13.58 -0.28 -5.82
C VAL A 36 -13.80 -1.14 -7.07
N LYS A 37 -13.73 -0.55 -8.27
CA LYS A 37 -13.95 -1.28 -9.53
C LYS A 37 -12.83 -2.27 -9.84
N TYR A 38 -11.57 -1.88 -9.66
CA TYR A 38 -10.42 -2.67 -10.12
C TYR A 38 -9.70 -3.40 -8.99
N ALA A 39 -9.47 -2.75 -7.84
CA ALA A 39 -8.85 -3.37 -6.67
C ALA A 39 -9.86 -4.04 -5.71
N GLY A 40 -11.16 -3.76 -5.85
CA GLY A 40 -12.23 -4.28 -5.00
C GLY A 40 -12.29 -5.81 -4.89
N PRO A 41 -12.21 -6.58 -5.99
CA PRO A 41 -12.19 -8.05 -5.91
C PRO A 41 -10.99 -8.59 -5.11
N ALA A 42 -9.79 -8.06 -5.35
CA ALA A 42 -8.58 -8.43 -4.61
C ALA A 42 -8.66 -8.01 -3.13
N PHE A 43 -9.29 -6.86 -2.86
CA PHE A 43 -9.53 -6.36 -1.51
C PHE A 43 -10.49 -7.28 -0.72
N LEU A 44 -11.59 -7.71 -1.32
CA LEU A 44 -12.51 -8.66 -0.67
C LEU A 44 -11.83 -9.99 -0.35
N LEU A 45 -10.98 -10.49 -1.27
CA LEU A 45 -10.18 -11.69 -1.02
C LEU A 45 -9.21 -11.49 0.15
N GLN A 46 -8.56 -10.33 0.23
CA GLN A 46 -7.67 -9.99 1.36
C GLN A 46 -8.43 -9.92 2.69
N LEU A 47 -9.61 -9.29 2.73
CA LEU A 47 -10.43 -9.23 3.94
C LEU A 47 -10.90 -10.62 4.37
N PHE A 48 -11.27 -11.48 3.42
CA PHE A 48 -11.61 -12.87 3.70
C PHE A 48 -10.40 -13.64 4.26
N ALA A 49 -9.22 -13.47 3.66
CA ALA A 49 -8.00 -14.11 4.14
C ALA A 49 -7.60 -13.62 5.55
N LEU A 50 -7.78 -12.33 5.85
CA LEU A 50 -7.59 -11.76 7.18
C LEU A 50 -8.57 -12.35 8.20
N GLY A 51 -9.86 -12.45 7.85
CA GLY A 51 -10.87 -13.05 8.70
C GLY A 51 -10.59 -14.52 8.99
N TYR A 52 -10.19 -15.28 7.97
CA TYR A 52 -9.78 -16.68 8.11
C TYR A 52 -8.55 -16.83 9.00
N TYR A 53 -7.52 -16.00 8.79
CA TYR A 53 -6.34 -15.96 9.65
C TYR A 53 -6.70 -15.61 11.09
N THR A 54 -7.56 -14.62 11.31
CA THR A 54 -8.00 -14.20 12.65
C THR A 54 -8.82 -15.29 13.34
N TYR A 55 -9.63 -16.05 12.60
CA TYR A 55 -10.36 -17.20 13.12
C TYR A 55 -9.42 -18.34 13.54
N VAL A 56 -8.49 -18.74 12.67
CA VAL A 56 -7.51 -19.80 12.94
C VAL A 56 -6.57 -19.40 14.09
N SER A 57 -6.17 -18.13 14.14
CA SER A 57 -5.29 -17.61 15.20
C SER A 57 -6.01 -17.28 16.50
N GLY A 58 -7.28 -16.90 16.49
CA GLY A 58 -8.09 -16.69 17.70
C GLY A 58 -8.27 -17.97 18.51
N GLY A 59 -8.29 -19.13 17.82
CA GLY A 59 -8.21 -20.45 18.46
C GLY A 59 -6.85 -20.77 19.11
N LEU A 60 -5.79 -19.98 18.87
CA LEU A 60 -4.48 -20.14 19.53
C LEU A 60 -4.52 -19.70 20.99
N GLY A 61 -5.38 -18.74 21.35
CA GLY A 61 -5.37 -18.12 22.68
C GLY A 61 -5.58 -19.10 23.84
N SER A 62 -6.17 -20.28 23.58
CA SER A 62 -6.53 -21.23 24.63
C SER A 62 -5.42 -22.22 24.95
N ASP A 63 -4.45 -22.46 24.05
CA ASP A 63 -3.63 -23.67 24.18
C ASP A 63 -2.34 -23.68 23.30
N ILE A 64 -1.59 -22.57 23.24
CA ILE A 64 -0.30 -22.52 22.49
C ILE A 64 0.69 -23.57 23.02
N PHE A 65 0.72 -23.85 24.32
CA PHE A 65 1.70 -24.75 24.93
C PHE A 65 1.29 -26.24 24.87
N THR A 66 0.00 -26.53 24.88
CA THR A 66 -0.57 -27.88 24.95
C THR A 66 -0.85 -28.47 23.57
N GLN A 67 -1.24 -27.67 22.57
CA GLN A 67 -1.54 -28.17 21.22
C GLN A 67 -0.30 -28.32 20.32
N LEU A 68 0.80 -27.62 20.61
CA LEU A 68 2.09 -27.79 19.92
C LEU A 68 2.66 -29.21 20.11
N SER A 69 2.25 -29.91 21.18
CA SER A 69 2.67 -31.28 21.49
C SER A 69 1.75 -32.37 20.95
N SER A 70 0.57 -32.06 20.40
CA SER A 70 -0.49 -33.07 20.20
C SER A 70 -1.18 -33.10 18.85
N SER A 71 -0.92 -32.18 17.89
CA SER A 71 -1.53 -32.32 16.55
C SER A 71 -0.64 -31.85 15.38
N ASN A 72 -0.36 -32.77 14.46
CA ASN A 72 0.34 -32.48 13.20
C ASN A 72 -0.49 -31.62 12.22
N ASN A 73 -1.81 -31.51 12.40
CA ASN A 73 -2.72 -30.80 11.50
C ASN A 73 -2.89 -29.30 11.83
N PHE A 74 -2.65 -28.90 13.08
CA PHE A 74 -2.82 -27.52 13.54
C PHE A 74 -1.71 -26.58 13.03
N GLY A 75 -0.45 -27.00 13.13
CA GLY A 75 0.68 -26.25 12.57
C GLY A 75 0.54 -26.02 11.06
N PHE A 76 0.04 -27.04 10.35
CA PHE A 76 -0.24 -26.92 8.92
C PHE A 76 -1.35 -25.90 8.61
N SER A 77 -2.46 -25.93 9.36
CA SER A 77 -3.60 -25.01 9.16
C SER A 77 -3.23 -23.55 9.44
N PHE A 78 -2.44 -23.30 10.49
CA PHE A 78 -1.92 -21.97 10.81
C PHE A 78 -1.01 -21.44 9.70
N VAL A 79 -0.01 -22.22 9.29
CA VAL A 79 0.92 -21.83 8.22
C VAL A 79 0.17 -21.61 6.90
N LEU A 80 -0.80 -22.46 6.57
CA LEU A 80 -1.61 -22.31 5.37
C LEU A 80 -2.45 -21.01 5.40
N SER A 81 -3.04 -20.68 6.56
CA SER A 81 -3.80 -19.42 6.73
C SER A 81 -2.90 -18.18 6.58
N MET A 82 -1.68 -18.23 7.11
CA MET A 82 -0.68 -17.17 6.99
C MET A 82 -0.22 -16.98 5.54
N LEU A 83 0.06 -18.08 4.83
CA LEU A 83 0.45 -18.03 3.41
C LEU A 83 -0.68 -17.49 2.54
N PHE A 84 -1.92 -17.92 2.78
CA PHE A 84 -3.09 -17.41 2.06
C PHE A 84 -3.28 -15.91 2.30
N MET A 85 -3.17 -15.44 3.54
CA MET A 85 -3.21 -14.01 3.89
C MET A 85 -2.08 -13.23 3.21
N PHE A 86 -0.86 -13.77 3.18
CA PHE A 86 0.29 -13.13 2.56
C PHE A 86 0.11 -12.97 1.05
N ILE A 87 -0.31 -14.03 0.35
CA ILE A 87 -0.57 -14.00 -1.09
C ILE A 87 -1.72 -13.03 -1.40
N ALA A 88 -2.81 -13.08 -0.64
CA ALA A 88 -3.95 -12.16 -0.83
C ALA A 88 -3.54 -10.69 -0.60
N SER A 89 -2.63 -10.44 0.35
CA SER A 89 -2.09 -9.09 0.61
C SER A 89 -1.21 -8.59 -0.53
N ILE A 90 -0.35 -9.44 -1.10
CA ILE A 90 0.46 -9.08 -2.29
C ILE A 90 -0.45 -8.78 -3.47
N LEU A 91 -1.47 -9.61 -3.69
CA LEU A 91 -2.44 -9.41 -4.76
C LEU A 91 -3.17 -8.07 -4.61
N TYR A 92 -3.72 -7.80 -3.43
CA TYR A 92 -4.36 -6.51 -3.16
C TYR A 92 -3.40 -5.34 -3.38
N GLN A 93 -2.18 -5.44 -2.86
CA GLN A 93 -1.20 -4.37 -2.95
C GLN A 93 -0.83 -4.06 -4.40
N ALA A 94 -0.60 -5.08 -5.22
CA ALA A 94 -0.32 -4.95 -6.65
C ALA A 94 -1.47 -4.26 -7.39
N PHE A 95 -2.72 -4.66 -7.11
CA PHE A 95 -3.90 -4.07 -7.73
C PHE A 95 -4.16 -2.62 -7.28
N MET A 96 -3.94 -2.33 -5.99
CA MET A 96 -4.08 -0.99 -5.45
C MET A 96 -3.03 -0.04 -6.05
N TYR A 97 -1.75 -0.44 -6.09
CA TYR A 97 -0.70 0.38 -6.71
C TYR A 97 -0.96 0.57 -8.20
N GLY A 98 -1.28 -0.50 -8.94
CA GLY A 98 -1.60 -0.41 -10.37
C GLY A 98 -2.76 0.54 -10.66
N THR A 99 -3.85 0.41 -9.91
CA THR A 99 -5.02 1.28 -10.07
C THR A 99 -4.67 2.76 -9.85
N ILE A 100 -3.92 3.08 -8.79
CA ILE A 100 -3.52 4.46 -8.50
C ILE A 100 -2.55 5.00 -9.56
N GLN A 101 -1.53 4.22 -9.94
CA GLN A 101 -0.53 4.66 -10.92
C GLN A 101 -1.16 4.88 -12.30
N HIS A 102 -2.04 3.99 -12.76
CA HIS A 102 -2.77 4.20 -14.02
C HIS A 102 -3.81 5.32 -13.93
N SER A 103 -4.42 5.56 -12.75
CA SER A 103 -5.28 6.73 -12.54
C SER A 103 -4.51 8.04 -12.69
N ILE A 104 -3.29 8.11 -12.14
CA ILE A 104 -2.41 9.27 -12.30
C ILE A 104 -1.95 9.40 -13.75
N LYS A 105 -1.63 8.29 -14.42
CA LYS A 105 -1.28 8.28 -15.86
C LYS A 105 -2.41 8.85 -16.72
N SER A 106 -3.67 8.45 -16.45
CA SER A 106 -4.84 9.00 -17.13
C SER A 106 -5.05 10.49 -16.79
N TYR A 107 -4.87 10.89 -15.53
CA TYR A 107 -4.93 12.30 -15.11
C TYR A 107 -3.95 13.18 -15.88
N ILE A 108 -2.70 12.72 -16.03
CA ILE A 108 -1.65 13.45 -16.77
C ILE A 108 -1.99 13.52 -18.25
N LYS A 109 -2.45 12.41 -18.85
CA LYS A 109 -2.80 12.32 -20.28
C LYS A 109 -3.97 13.24 -20.67
N ASN A 110 -4.99 13.34 -19.80
CA ASN A 110 -6.22 14.06 -20.09
C ASN A 110 -6.31 15.42 -19.37
N ASN A 111 -5.16 16.07 -19.10
CA ASN A 111 -5.07 17.42 -18.52
C ASN A 111 -5.91 17.63 -17.25
N GLY A 112 -5.92 16.62 -16.37
CA GLY A 112 -6.56 16.69 -15.05
C GLY A 112 -7.84 15.88 -14.89
N ILE A 113 -8.25 15.12 -15.91
CA ILE A 113 -9.43 14.25 -15.86
C ILE A 113 -8.99 12.79 -15.78
N ILE A 114 -9.48 12.04 -14.79
CA ILE A 114 -9.21 10.60 -14.68
C ILE A 114 -10.30 9.84 -15.45
N ASN A 115 -9.93 9.19 -16.55
CA ASN A 115 -10.82 8.30 -17.28
C ASN A 115 -10.69 6.86 -16.75
N ILE A 116 -11.77 6.37 -16.13
CA ILE A 116 -11.81 5.03 -15.51
C ILE A 116 -11.57 3.92 -16.52
N ASP A 117 -11.99 4.08 -17.78
CA ASP A 117 -11.82 3.03 -18.78
C ASP A 117 -10.35 2.88 -19.20
N GLU A 118 -9.59 3.98 -19.26
CA GLU A 118 -8.14 3.94 -19.45
C GLU A 118 -7.40 3.28 -18.28
N VAL A 119 -7.88 3.50 -17.05
CA VAL A 119 -7.34 2.83 -15.85
C VAL A 119 -7.52 1.32 -15.96
N GLY A 120 -8.70 0.87 -16.41
CA GLY A 120 -8.99 -0.55 -16.62
C GLY A 120 -8.12 -1.18 -17.70
N GLN A 121 -7.95 -0.50 -18.84
CA GLN A 121 -7.09 -0.97 -19.93
C GLN A 121 -5.64 -1.11 -19.44
N GLY A 122 -5.08 -0.05 -18.84
CA GLY A 122 -3.72 -0.07 -18.31
C GLY A 122 -3.51 -1.18 -17.27
N MET A 123 -4.46 -1.34 -16.34
CA MET A 123 -4.41 -2.41 -15.36
C MET A 123 -4.47 -3.80 -16.01
N SER A 124 -5.31 -4.00 -17.03
CA SER A 124 -5.40 -5.29 -17.75
C SER A 124 -4.16 -5.64 -18.57
N GLU A 125 -3.39 -4.65 -19.01
CA GLU A 125 -2.10 -4.87 -19.67
C GLU A 125 -1.01 -5.24 -18.65
N ASP A 126 -0.96 -4.52 -17.53
CA ASP A 126 0.18 -4.58 -16.62
C ASP A 126 -0.05 -5.46 -15.37
N TRP A 127 -1.26 -5.98 -15.10
CA TRP A 127 -1.58 -6.68 -13.84
C TRP A 127 -0.59 -7.80 -13.49
N LEU A 128 -0.17 -8.59 -14.48
CA LEU A 128 0.76 -9.70 -14.26
C LEU A 128 2.16 -9.18 -13.89
N SER A 129 2.59 -8.10 -14.53
CA SER A 129 3.85 -7.43 -14.19
C SER A 129 3.79 -6.86 -12.77
N PHE A 130 2.69 -6.21 -12.38
CA PHE A 130 2.50 -5.68 -11.04
C PHE A 130 2.47 -6.78 -9.97
N LEU A 131 1.80 -7.89 -10.25
CA LEU A 131 1.77 -9.04 -9.35
C LEU A 131 3.16 -9.64 -9.19
N GLY A 132 3.87 -9.88 -10.29
CA GLY A 132 5.25 -10.39 -10.27
C GLY A 132 6.20 -9.45 -9.51
N LEU A 133 6.07 -8.14 -9.72
CA LEU A 133 6.88 -7.14 -9.01
C LEU A 133 6.54 -7.15 -7.51
N GLY A 134 5.26 -7.30 -7.15
CA GLY A 134 4.83 -7.45 -5.76
C GLY A 134 5.47 -8.65 -5.05
N PHE A 135 5.51 -9.81 -5.72
CA PHE A 135 6.21 -10.99 -5.20
C PHE A 135 7.72 -10.77 -5.06
N ALA A 136 8.37 -10.19 -6.08
CA ALA A 136 9.81 -9.95 -6.04
C ALA A 136 10.21 -8.92 -4.98
N ILE A 137 9.47 -7.80 -4.86
CA ILE A 137 9.70 -6.80 -3.81
C ILE A 137 9.55 -7.45 -2.43
N SER A 138 8.48 -8.21 -2.22
CA SER A 138 8.22 -8.88 -0.94
C SER A 138 9.34 -9.88 -0.59
N PHE A 139 9.80 -10.66 -1.57
CA PHE A 139 10.91 -11.58 -1.40
C PHE A 139 12.24 -10.87 -1.11
N MET A 140 12.56 -9.80 -1.83
CA MET A 140 13.78 -9.00 -1.61
C MET A 140 13.80 -8.35 -0.22
N ILE A 141 12.67 -7.79 0.22
CA ILE A 141 12.54 -7.20 1.56
C ILE A 141 12.64 -8.30 2.62
N PHE A 142 12.02 -9.47 2.40
CA PHE A 142 12.10 -10.60 3.32
C PHE A 142 13.54 -11.10 3.49
N VAL A 143 14.27 -11.29 2.39
CA VAL A 143 15.70 -11.65 2.43
C VAL A 143 16.50 -10.56 3.14
N GLY A 144 16.25 -9.28 2.84
CA GLY A 144 16.88 -8.16 3.54
C GLY A 144 16.67 -8.21 5.05
N ALA A 145 15.45 -8.53 5.49
CA ALA A 145 15.09 -8.63 6.90
C ALA A 145 15.81 -9.77 7.64
N ILE A 146 16.10 -10.90 6.96
CA ILE A 146 16.92 -12.00 7.52
C ILE A 146 18.33 -11.50 7.89
N PHE A 147 18.89 -10.59 7.09
CA PHE A 147 20.21 -10.02 7.30
C PHE A 147 20.23 -8.79 8.24
N CYS A 148 19.14 -8.52 8.97
CA CYS A 148 18.86 -7.39 9.88
C CYS A 148 17.91 -6.32 9.31
N PHE A 149 17.52 -5.38 10.18
CA PHE A 149 16.60 -4.29 9.85
C PHE A 149 17.18 -3.25 8.87
N PHE A 150 18.48 -2.92 8.99
CA PHE A 150 19.10 -1.89 8.14
C PHE A 150 19.13 -2.26 6.64
N PRO A 151 19.53 -3.48 6.23
CA PRO A 151 19.47 -3.88 4.82
C PRO A 151 18.04 -3.87 4.26
N ALA A 152 17.04 -4.25 5.05
CA ALA A 152 15.64 -4.22 4.60
C ALA A 152 15.19 -2.79 4.26
N ILE A 153 15.50 -1.80 5.11
CA ILE A 153 15.19 -0.39 4.83
C ILE A 153 15.93 0.10 3.59
N TYR A 154 17.22 -0.22 3.47
CA TYR A 154 18.03 0.19 2.32
C TYR A 154 17.43 -0.26 0.99
N LEU A 155 16.91 -1.50 0.94
CA LEU A 155 16.22 -2.05 -0.22
C LEU A 155 14.81 -1.48 -0.42
N ALA A 156 14.05 -1.27 0.65
CA ALA A 156 12.66 -0.81 0.58
C ALA A 156 12.53 0.57 -0.08
N VAL A 157 13.48 1.47 0.13
CA VAL A 157 13.41 2.86 -0.37
C VAL A 157 13.43 2.90 -1.91
N PRO A 158 14.42 2.34 -2.63
CA PRO A 158 14.36 2.22 -4.09
C PRO A 158 13.16 1.40 -4.57
N LEU A 159 12.90 0.25 -3.94
CA LEU A 159 11.84 -0.65 -4.38
C LEU A 159 10.44 -0.04 -4.29
N SER A 160 10.24 0.97 -3.43
CA SER A 160 8.98 1.71 -3.37
C SER A 160 8.59 2.33 -4.72
N LEU A 161 9.55 2.76 -5.54
CA LEU A 161 9.32 3.44 -6.82
C LEU A 161 9.05 2.51 -7.99
N VAL A 162 9.24 1.20 -7.82
CA VAL A 162 9.18 0.19 -8.88
C VAL A 162 7.86 0.23 -9.65
N TYR A 163 6.73 0.42 -8.95
CA TYR A 163 5.42 0.51 -9.60
C TYR A 163 5.26 1.78 -10.45
N SER A 164 5.78 2.93 -9.98
CA SER A 164 5.78 4.17 -10.78
C SER A 164 6.64 3.99 -12.03
N ILE A 165 7.87 3.50 -11.88
CA ILE A 165 8.82 3.27 -12.98
C ILE A 165 8.20 2.33 -14.03
N LYS A 166 7.60 1.21 -13.59
CA LYS A 166 6.94 0.28 -14.52
C LYS A 166 5.83 0.96 -15.33
N THR A 167 5.05 1.83 -14.68
CA THR A 167 3.89 2.50 -15.29
C THR A 167 4.29 3.57 -16.31
N PHE A 168 5.30 4.38 -15.96
CA PHE A 168 5.67 5.57 -16.72
C PHE A 168 6.83 5.32 -17.69
N ASP A 169 7.85 4.57 -17.29
CA ASP A 169 9.01 4.27 -18.15
C ASP A 169 8.81 3.02 -19.00
N ARG A 170 7.79 2.19 -18.69
CA ARG A 170 7.42 0.95 -19.41
C ARG A 170 8.60 -0.03 -19.59
N LEU A 171 9.56 -0.04 -18.66
CA LEU A 171 10.74 -0.91 -18.70
C LEU A 171 10.38 -2.39 -18.48
N SER A 172 11.30 -3.30 -18.86
CA SER A 172 11.16 -4.72 -18.52
C SER A 172 11.27 -4.94 -17.00
N PHE A 173 10.94 -6.15 -16.54
CA PHE A 173 10.90 -6.48 -15.12
C PHE A 173 12.21 -6.19 -14.38
N SER A 174 13.33 -6.72 -14.87
CA SER A 174 14.65 -6.56 -14.25
C SER A 174 15.16 -5.13 -14.37
N GLU A 175 14.94 -4.50 -15.52
CA GLU A 175 15.32 -3.12 -15.77
C GLU A 175 14.57 -2.16 -14.85
N THR A 176 13.28 -2.40 -14.58
CA THR A 176 12.47 -1.60 -13.64
C THR A 176 13.10 -1.60 -12.25
N ILE A 177 13.48 -2.78 -11.74
CA ILE A 177 14.10 -2.93 -10.43
C ILE A 177 15.47 -2.23 -10.43
N SER A 178 16.34 -2.52 -11.39
CA SER A 178 17.66 -1.89 -11.47
C SER A 178 17.57 -0.36 -11.59
N HIS A 179 16.63 0.14 -12.38
CA HIS A 179 16.40 1.57 -12.57
C HIS A 179 15.94 2.24 -11.26
N SER A 180 15.15 1.56 -10.44
CA SER A 180 14.74 2.10 -9.13
C SER A 180 15.92 2.43 -8.21
N PHE A 181 16.95 1.58 -8.18
CA PHE A 181 18.19 1.84 -7.44
C PHE A 181 18.99 3.00 -8.03
N LYS A 182 19.03 3.11 -9.36
CA LYS A 182 19.72 4.23 -10.03
C LYS A 182 19.03 5.56 -9.77
N LEU A 183 17.70 5.59 -9.86
CA LEU A 183 16.90 6.81 -9.70
C LEU A 183 17.03 7.41 -8.28
N VAL A 184 17.11 6.55 -7.25
CA VAL A 184 17.19 6.99 -5.85
C VAL A 184 18.63 7.29 -5.40
N LYS A 185 19.65 6.78 -6.09
CA LYS A 185 21.06 6.75 -5.64
C LYS A 185 21.56 8.05 -4.99
N ASP A 186 21.40 9.19 -5.67
CA ASP A 186 21.93 10.48 -5.21
C ASP A 186 20.99 11.21 -4.23
N ASN A 187 19.74 10.75 -4.12
CA ASN A 187 18.69 11.37 -3.29
C ASN A 187 18.10 10.37 -2.28
N TRP A 188 18.87 9.36 -1.87
CA TRP A 188 18.37 8.24 -1.06
C TRP A 188 17.81 8.73 0.29
N TRP A 189 18.54 9.59 1.00
CA TRP A 189 18.11 10.13 2.29
C TRP A 189 16.85 10.99 2.20
N VAL A 190 16.74 11.81 1.17
CA VAL A 190 15.56 12.65 0.93
C VAL A 190 14.35 11.77 0.63
N THR A 191 14.52 10.76 -0.21
CA THR A 191 13.46 9.80 -0.56
C THR A 191 13.01 9.01 0.67
N PHE A 192 13.97 8.48 1.43
CA PHE A 192 13.73 7.80 2.70
C PHE A 192 12.96 8.68 3.68
N LEU A 193 13.42 9.90 3.93
CA LEU A 193 12.77 10.82 4.87
C LEU A 193 11.35 11.17 4.42
N THR A 194 11.12 11.39 3.10
CA THR A 194 9.77 11.61 2.55
C THR A 194 8.84 10.44 2.88
N LEU A 195 9.29 9.21 2.59
CA LEU A 195 8.51 8.00 2.82
C LEU A 195 8.24 7.79 4.30
N VAL A 196 9.23 8.03 5.17
CA VAL A 196 9.06 7.93 6.63
C VAL A 196 8.02 8.92 7.12
N VAL A 197 8.14 10.20 6.75
CA VAL A 197 7.16 11.22 7.19
C VAL A 197 5.76 10.88 6.69
N MET A 198 5.62 10.48 5.42
CA MET A 198 4.31 10.10 4.87
C MET A 198 3.74 8.84 5.53
N THR A 199 4.58 7.87 5.87
CA THR A 199 4.17 6.68 6.62
C THR A 199 3.71 7.04 8.02
N ILE A 200 4.39 7.97 8.71
CA ILE A 200 3.98 8.47 10.03
C ILE A 200 2.62 9.17 9.95
N VAL A 201 2.41 10.04 8.96
CA VAL A 201 1.13 10.74 8.80
C VAL A 201 0.00 9.75 8.52
N VAL A 202 0.21 8.80 7.61
CA VAL A 202 -0.76 7.73 7.30
C VAL A 202 -1.01 6.84 8.52
N TYR A 203 0.02 6.53 9.30
CA TYR A 203 -0.10 5.75 10.53
C TYR A 203 -0.98 6.46 11.57
N ILE A 204 -0.77 7.77 11.81
CA ILE A 204 -1.59 8.54 12.74
C ILE A 204 -3.06 8.55 12.31
N ILE A 205 -3.35 8.71 11.01
CA ILE A 205 -4.71 8.62 10.48
C ILE A 205 -5.30 7.23 10.75
N ASN A 206 -4.52 6.17 10.54
CA ASN A 206 -4.93 4.80 10.79
C ASN A 206 -5.24 4.53 12.27
N MET A 207 -4.49 5.11 13.21
CA MET A 207 -4.74 4.92 14.65
C MET A 207 -6.16 5.33 15.03
N VAL A 208 -6.69 6.42 14.45
CA VAL A 208 -8.06 6.90 14.72
C VAL A 208 -9.10 5.83 14.40
N PHE A 209 -8.92 5.10 13.29
CA PHE A 209 -9.85 4.05 12.87
C PHE A 209 -9.74 2.77 13.69
N GLN A 210 -8.63 2.57 14.41
CA GLN A 210 -8.43 1.41 15.29
C GLN A 210 -8.95 1.64 16.71
N ILE A 211 -9.26 2.90 17.09
CA ILE A 211 -9.78 3.24 18.43
C ILE A 211 -11.00 2.40 18.83
N PRO A 212 -12.04 2.22 17.98
CA PRO A 212 -13.21 1.42 18.37
C PRO A 212 -12.85 -0.02 18.74
N THR A 213 -11.97 -0.66 17.95
CA THR A 213 -11.49 -2.01 18.20
C THR A 213 -10.69 -2.07 19.50
N ILE A 214 -9.79 -1.11 19.74
CA ILE A 214 -8.97 -1.03 20.96
C ILE A 214 -9.85 -0.89 22.20
N ILE A 215 -10.83 0.03 22.18
CA ILE A 215 -11.76 0.24 23.29
C ILE A 215 -12.57 -1.05 23.54
N TYR A 216 -13.08 -1.67 22.48
CA TYR A 216 -13.85 -2.91 22.57
C TYR A 216 -13.04 -4.03 23.25
N THR A 217 -11.83 -4.29 22.76
CA THR A 217 -10.94 -5.30 23.32
C THR A 217 -10.59 -4.98 24.78
N LEU A 218 -10.27 -3.71 25.11
CA LEU A 218 -9.95 -3.29 26.48
C LEU A 218 -11.12 -3.60 27.43
N VAL A 219 -12.35 -3.20 27.08
CA VAL A 219 -13.54 -3.43 27.91
C VAL A 219 -13.75 -4.93 28.12
N LYS A 220 -13.68 -5.73 27.05
CA LYS A 220 -13.89 -7.18 27.10
C LYS A 220 -12.82 -7.89 27.92
N THR A 221 -11.56 -7.48 27.82
CA THR A 221 -10.47 -8.03 28.64
C THR A 221 -10.64 -7.66 30.12
N LEU A 222 -11.06 -6.44 30.45
CA LEU A 222 -11.30 -6.06 31.86
C LEU A 222 -12.50 -6.81 32.47
N SER A 223 -13.55 -7.01 31.68
CA SER A 223 -14.69 -7.84 32.10
C SER A 223 -14.28 -9.31 32.31
N SER A 224 -13.42 -9.87 31.45
CA SER A 224 -12.98 -11.26 31.61
C SER A 224 -12.10 -11.49 32.84
N VAL A 225 -11.29 -10.50 33.22
CA VAL A 225 -10.55 -10.52 34.51
C VAL A 225 -11.52 -10.55 35.69
N SER A 226 -12.59 -9.75 35.63
CA SER A 226 -13.55 -9.58 36.74
C SER A 226 -14.46 -10.81 36.92
N GLU A 227 -14.78 -11.50 35.83
CA GLU A 227 -15.67 -12.67 35.82
C GLU A 227 -14.92 -14.00 36.01
N GLY A 228 -13.58 -13.99 36.15
CA GLY A 228 -12.76 -15.20 36.24
C GLY A 228 -12.69 -16.01 34.93
N SER A 229 -13.08 -15.41 33.81
CA SER A 229 -13.21 -16.02 32.48
C SER A 229 -11.98 -15.79 31.58
N LEU A 230 -10.83 -15.40 32.15
CA LEU A 230 -9.56 -15.23 31.43
C LEU A 230 -9.09 -16.49 30.68
N THR A 231 -9.61 -17.65 31.06
CA THR A 231 -9.29 -18.94 30.43
C THR A 231 -10.07 -19.20 29.15
N ASP A 232 -11.04 -18.35 28.78
CA ASP A 232 -11.81 -18.49 27.54
C ASP A 232 -11.54 -17.34 26.54
N PRO A 233 -10.59 -17.53 25.61
CA PRO A 233 -10.29 -16.55 24.56
C PRO A 233 -11.49 -16.24 23.66
N SER A 234 -12.46 -17.15 23.54
CA SER A 234 -13.65 -16.93 22.71
C SER A 234 -14.53 -15.80 23.24
N PHE A 235 -14.43 -15.51 24.54
CA PHE A 235 -15.10 -14.36 25.14
C PHE A 235 -14.55 -13.04 24.62
N THR A 236 -13.24 -12.94 24.35
CA THR A 236 -12.60 -11.70 23.90
C THR A 236 -12.61 -11.56 22.37
N PHE A 237 -12.46 -12.66 21.64
CA PHE A 237 -12.41 -12.69 20.17
C PHE A 237 -13.74 -13.09 19.54
N ASP A 238 -14.82 -12.43 19.97
CA ASP A 238 -16.16 -12.68 19.44
C ASP A 238 -16.38 -12.08 18.04
N TRP A 239 -17.57 -12.33 17.48
CA TRP A 239 -17.95 -11.84 16.16
C TRP A 239 -17.97 -10.31 16.06
N VAL A 240 -18.16 -9.59 17.18
CA VAL A 240 -18.13 -8.13 17.23
C VAL A 240 -16.69 -7.65 17.09
N TYR A 241 -15.74 -8.23 17.83
CA TYR A 241 -14.31 -7.99 17.63
C TYR A 241 -13.90 -8.24 16.18
N LEU A 242 -14.30 -9.38 15.62
CA LEU A 242 -13.97 -9.74 14.23
C LEU A 242 -14.53 -8.68 13.24
N SER A 243 -15.77 -8.24 13.44
CA SER A 243 -16.41 -7.23 12.59
C SER A 243 -15.71 -5.87 12.68
N LEU A 244 -15.38 -5.41 13.90
CA LEU A 244 -14.64 -4.17 14.13
C LEU A 244 -13.23 -4.23 13.54
N ASN A 245 -12.54 -5.37 13.69
CA ASN A 245 -11.21 -5.57 13.15
C ASN A 245 -11.20 -5.55 11.60
N ILE A 246 -12.13 -6.27 10.97
CA ILE A 246 -12.28 -6.29 9.51
C ILE A 246 -12.62 -4.88 8.99
N LEU A 247 -13.55 -4.18 9.65
CA LEU A 247 -13.94 -2.82 9.26
C LEU A 247 -12.77 -1.83 9.41
N GLY A 248 -12.04 -1.89 10.54
CA GLY A 248 -10.86 -1.08 10.78
C GLY A 248 -9.80 -1.30 9.70
N ASN A 249 -9.47 -2.57 9.40
CA ASN A 249 -8.55 -2.92 8.33
C ASN A 249 -9.06 -2.50 6.94
N ALA A 250 -10.36 -2.60 6.68
CA ALA A 250 -10.94 -2.19 5.42
C ALA A 250 -10.72 -0.69 5.15
N ILE A 251 -10.99 0.15 6.16
CA ILE A 251 -10.73 1.59 6.09
C ILE A 251 -9.22 1.85 5.96
N SER A 252 -8.41 1.17 6.76
CA SER A 252 -6.95 1.34 6.75
C SER A 252 -6.33 1.10 5.38
N ASN A 253 -6.74 0.05 4.69
CA ASN A 253 -6.29 -0.27 3.33
C ASN A 253 -6.59 0.87 2.33
N ILE A 254 -7.76 1.52 2.45
CA ILE A 254 -8.08 2.69 1.62
C ILE A 254 -7.15 3.86 1.96
N VAL A 255 -6.87 4.12 3.24
CA VAL A 255 -5.95 5.19 3.66
C VAL A 255 -4.53 4.92 3.15
N TYR A 256 -4.06 3.67 3.15
CA TYR A 256 -2.75 3.31 2.61
C TYR A 256 -2.57 3.62 1.11
N SER A 257 -3.65 3.78 0.34
CA SER A 257 -3.56 4.22 -1.06
C SER A 257 -2.93 5.62 -1.23
N ILE A 258 -2.93 6.44 -0.18
CA ILE A 258 -2.24 7.73 -0.14
C ILE A 258 -0.72 7.56 -0.36
N LEU A 259 -0.13 6.46 0.15
CA LEU A 259 1.29 6.17 -0.08
C LEU A 259 1.58 5.87 -1.55
N ALA A 260 0.66 5.23 -2.28
CA ALA A 260 0.84 5.01 -3.71
C ALA A 260 0.84 6.32 -4.51
N VAL A 261 0.02 7.29 -4.13
CA VAL A 261 0.06 8.64 -4.73
C VAL A 261 1.38 9.34 -4.37
N THR A 262 1.82 9.23 -3.13
CA THR A 262 3.10 9.80 -2.64
C THR A 262 4.28 9.31 -3.46
N VAL A 263 4.39 7.99 -3.63
CA VAL A 263 5.45 7.31 -4.38
C VAL A 263 5.47 7.78 -5.83
N CYS A 264 4.31 8.07 -6.43
CA CYS A 264 4.22 8.66 -7.75
C CYS A 264 4.84 10.07 -7.81
N PHE A 265 4.51 10.94 -6.85
CA PHE A 265 5.12 12.27 -6.77
C PHE A 265 6.62 12.22 -6.48
N ILE A 266 7.09 11.29 -5.66
CA ILE A 266 8.53 11.08 -5.43
C ILE A 266 9.22 10.68 -6.73
N TYR A 267 8.64 9.72 -7.48
CA TYR A 267 9.17 9.32 -8.79
C TYR A 267 9.30 10.52 -9.73
N PHE A 268 8.25 11.33 -9.91
CA PHE A 268 8.32 12.50 -10.79
C PHE A 268 9.30 13.57 -10.30
N ASN A 269 9.43 13.75 -8.99
CA ASN A 269 10.42 14.66 -8.42
C ASN A 269 11.85 14.22 -8.75
N LEU A 270 12.17 12.94 -8.55
CA LEU A 270 13.49 12.40 -8.87
C LEU A 270 13.77 12.39 -10.37
N ASN A 271 12.76 12.05 -11.17
CA ASN A 271 12.87 12.09 -12.62
C ASN A 271 13.14 13.51 -13.11
N GLU A 272 12.50 14.53 -12.54
CA GLU A 272 12.72 15.93 -12.91
C GLU A 272 14.12 16.42 -12.52
N LYS A 273 14.62 16.02 -11.34
CA LYS A 273 15.99 16.34 -10.91
C LYS A 273 17.07 15.78 -11.84
N GLN A 274 16.83 14.63 -12.45
CA GLN A 274 17.81 13.96 -13.33
C GLN A 274 17.65 14.33 -14.80
N ASN A 275 16.41 14.45 -15.28
CA ASN A 275 16.11 14.53 -16.72
C ASN A 275 15.51 15.87 -17.17
N HIS A 276 15.13 16.77 -16.25
CA HIS A 276 14.56 18.10 -16.53
C HIS A 276 13.40 18.10 -17.56
N THR A 277 12.63 17.01 -17.62
CA THR A 277 11.62 16.78 -18.66
C THR A 277 10.49 17.81 -18.67
N GLY A 278 10.07 18.29 -17.51
CA GLY A 278 9.06 19.34 -17.39
C GLY A 278 9.54 20.70 -17.89
N ALA A 279 10.81 21.02 -17.67
CA ALA A 279 11.41 22.24 -18.20
C ALA A 279 11.47 22.24 -19.74
N TYR A 280 11.87 21.12 -20.35
CA TYR A 280 11.90 21.00 -21.81
C TYR A 280 10.50 21.07 -22.42
N GLU A 281 9.49 20.41 -21.82
CA GLU A 281 8.10 20.50 -22.29
C GLU A 281 7.52 21.91 -22.17
N ALA A 282 7.88 22.66 -21.12
CA ALA A 282 7.47 24.06 -20.99
C ALA A 282 8.08 24.93 -22.11
N ILE A 283 9.35 24.71 -22.46
CA ILE A 283 10.02 25.41 -23.56
C ILE A 283 9.41 25.05 -24.92
N ASP A 284 9.15 23.76 -25.18
CA ASP A 284 8.53 23.30 -26.43
C ASP A 284 7.11 23.84 -26.61
N ASN A 285 6.35 23.96 -25.52
CA ASN A 285 5.01 24.55 -25.56
C ASN A 285 5.04 26.08 -25.76
N LEU A 286 6.03 26.79 -25.20
CA LEU A 286 6.24 28.21 -25.51
C LEU A 286 6.55 28.46 -26.99
N GLY A 287 7.16 27.50 -27.69
CA GLY A 287 7.41 27.56 -29.13
C GLY A 287 6.20 27.28 -30.01
N LYS A 288 5.08 26.79 -29.46
CA LYS A 288 3.84 26.44 -30.20
C LYS A 288 2.73 27.49 -30.07
N ASP A 289 2.89 28.46 -29.17
CA ASP A 289 1.96 29.59 -28.99
C ASP A 289 2.28 30.79 -29.92
N HIS A 290 2.95 30.54 -31.05
CA HIS A 290 3.21 31.50 -32.13
C HIS A 290 2.70 31.00 -33.49
#